data_AF-A0A1Y5EK37-F1
#
_entry.id   AF-A0A1Y5EK37-F1
#
_cell.length_a   1.000
_cell.length_b   1.000
_cell.length_c   1.000
_cell.angle_alpha   90.00
_cell.angle_beta   90.00
_cell.angle_gamma   90.00
#
_symmetry.space_group_name_H-M   'P 1'
#
loop_
_entity.id
_entity.type
_entity.pdbx_description
1 polymer ?
#
loop_
_entity_poly.entity_id
_entity_poly.type
_entity_poly.pdbx_seq_one_letter_code
_entity_poly.pdbx_strand_id
1 'polypeptide(L)' 'MPPKKTTTLNLRVDPAIKEAIKAAANREHRSVANMIEMLIRTHCEQEGIFIPEQQTLFGDADE' A
#
# COMPACT_ATOMS: atom_id res chain seq x y z
N MET A 1 -2.96 19.69 5.68
CA MET A 1 -2.41 18.33 5.59
C MET A 1 -1.33 18.34 4.52
N PRO A 2 -0.06 18.10 4.86
CA PRO A 2 1.00 18.03 3.86
C PRO A 2 0.69 16.91 2.86
N PRO A 3 1.02 17.08 1.57
CA PRO A 3 0.77 16.06 0.55
C PRO A 3 1.53 14.79 0.93
N LYS A 4 0.82 13.67 1.06
CA LYS A 4 1.42 12.35 1.27
C LYS A 4 2.42 12.11 0.13
N LYS A 5 3.71 11.99 0.45
CA LYS A 5 4.76 11.63 -0.51
C LYS A 5 4.51 10.18 -0.94
N THR A 6 4.03 9.99 -2.17
CA THR A 6 3.75 8.68 -2.74
C THR A 6 4.89 8.28 -3.69
N THR A 7 5.34 7.03 -3.59
CA THR A 7 6.31 6.43 -4.52
C THR A 7 5.58 5.43 -5.39
N THR A 8 5.94 5.35 -6.67
CA THR A 8 5.30 4.41 -7.61
C THR A 8 5.87 3.01 -7.44
N LEU A 9 5.01 2.01 -7.22
CA LEU A 9 5.36 0.58 -7.19
C LEU A 9 4.92 -0.10 -8.49
N ASN A 10 5.87 -0.59 -9.29
CA ASN A 10 5.58 -1.36 -10.51
C ASN A 10 5.61 -2.86 -10.19
N LEU A 11 4.45 -3.53 -10.30
CA LEU A 11 4.30 -4.95 -9.99
C LEU A 11 3.88 -5.73 -11.23
N ARG A 12 4.51 -6.88 -11.46
CA ARG A 12 4.06 -7.89 -12.44
C ARG A 12 3.32 -8.98 -11.69
N VAL A 13 2.05 -9.20 -12.02
CA VAL A 13 1.21 -10.25 -11.45
C VAL A 13 0.56 -11.04 -12.56
N ASP A 14 0.09 -12.24 -12.23
CA ASP A 14 -0.79 -13.00 -13.11
C ASP A 14 -2.06 -12.18 -13.43
N PRO A 15 -2.55 -12.20 -14.68
CA PRO A 15 -3.78 -11.51 -15.07
C PRO A 15 -5.00 -11.87 -14.21
N ALA A 16 -5.12 -13.12 -13.75
CA ALA A 16 -6.21 -13.56 -12.89
C ALA A 16 -6.17 -12.87 -11.52
N ILE A 17 -4.97 -12.66 -10.97
CA ILE A 17 -4.78 -11.95 -9.69
C ILE A 17 -5.17 -10.48 -9.83
N LYS A 18 -4.82 -9.84 -10.94
CA LYS A 18 -5.23 -8.46 -11.21
C LYS A 18 -6.75 -8.31 -11.20
N GLU A 19 -7.47 -9.21 -11.86
CA GLU A 19 -8.94 -9.17 -11.90
C GLU A 19 -9.56 -9.48 -10.53
N ALA A 20 -8.99 -10.42 -9.77
CA ALA A 20 -9.44 -10.73 -8.41
C ALA A 20 -9.29 -9.53 -7.47
N ILE A 21 -8.13 -8.86 -7.47
CA ILE A 21 -7.91 -7.67 -6.64
C ILE A 21 -8.83 -6.53 -7.08
N LYS A 22 -9.06 -6.35 -8.38
CA LYS A 22 -10.00 -5.34 -8.89
C LYS A 22 -11.43 -5.60 -8.39
N ALA A 23 -11.87 -6.85 -8.41
CA ALA A 23 -13.18 -7.23 -7.88
C ALA A 23 -13.26 -6.99 -6.36
N ALA A 24 -12.24 -7.35 -5.61
CA ALA A 24 -12.18 -7.11 -4.16
C ALA A 24 -12.22 -5.60 -3.84
N ALA A 25 -11.38 -4.80 -4.51
CA ALA A 25 -11.32 -3.35 -4.34
C ALA A 25 -12.68 -2.68 -4.64
N ASN A 26 -13.37 -3.12 -5.70
CA ASN A 26 -14.71 -2.63 -6.04
C ASN A 26 -15.75 -2.96 -4.96
N ARG A 27 -15.68 -4.15 -4.34
CA ARG A 27 -16.60 -4.55 -3.26
C ARG A 27 -16.41 -3.70 -2.00
N GLU A 28 -15.19 -3.26 -1.75
CA GLU A 28 -14.84 -2.44 -0.57
C GLU A 28 -14.88 -0.93 -0.86
N HIS A 29 -15.33 -0.51 -2.05
CA HIS A 29 -15.37 0.89 -2.48
C HIS A 29 -14.00 1.61 -2.36
N ARG A 30 -12.91 0.88 -2.59
CA ARG A 30 -11.54 1.40 -2.50
C ARG A 30 -10.85 1.24 -3.85
N SER A 31 -9.81 2.05 -4.10
CA SER A 31 -8.97 1.87 -5.28
C SER A 31 -8.13 0.60 -5.15
N VAL A 32 -7.74 0.03 -6.29
CA VAL A 32 -6.82 -1.13 -6.34
C VAL A 32 -5.50 -0.83 -5.61
N ALA A 33 -4.98 0.39 -5.72
CA ALA A 33 -3.78 0.80 -5.00
C ALA A 33 -3.97 0.76 -3.48
N ASN A 34 -5.10 1.25 -2.97
CA ASN A 34 -5.39 1.22 -1.54
C ASN A 34 -5.63 -0.20 -1.02
N MET A 35 -6.26 -1.05 -1.84
CA MET A 35 -6.41 -2.48 -1.54
C MET A 35 -5.06 -3.18 -1.43
N ILE A 36 -4.16 -2.93 -2.39
CA ILE A 36 -2.79 -3.48 -2.36
C ILE A 36 -2.03 -2.96 -1.14
N GLU A 37 -2.14 -1.68 -0.81
CA GLU A 37 -1.49 -1.12 0.39
C GLU A 37 -2.00 -1.79 1.67
N MET A 38 -3.30 -2.00 1.81
CA MET A 38 -3.87 -2.71 2.96
C MET A 38 -3.35 -4.16 3.02
N LEU A 39 -3.36 -4.89 1.91
CA LEU A 39 -2.88 -6.28 1.87
C LEU A 39 -1.41 -6.39 2.26
N ILE A 40 -0.57 -5.47 1.79
CA ILE A 40 0.85 -5.40 2.16
C ILE A 40 0.98 -5.10 3.66
N ARG A 41 0.23 -4.13 4.20
CA ARG A 41 0.24 -3.81 5.63
C ARG A 41 -0.13 -5.00 6.49
N THR A 42 -1.27 -5.63 6.20
CA THR A 42 -1.74 -6.80 6.94
C THR A 42 -0.73 -7.94 6.90
N HIS A 43 -0.12 -8.20 5.73
CA HIS A 43 0.90 -9.23 5.61
C HIS A 43 2.15 -8.90 6.44
N CYS A 44 2.65 -7.66 6.35
CA CYS A 44 3.79 -7.23 7.15
C CYS A 44 3.51 -7.29 8.66
N GLU A 45 2.32 -6.89 9.11
CA GLU A 45 1.91 -7.00 10.52
C GLU A 45 1.90 -8.45 10.99
N GLN A 46 1.41 -9.38 10.17
CA GLN A 46 1.40 -10.82 10.47
C GLN A 46 2.81 -11.42 10.55
N GLU A 47 3.71 -10.97 9.67
CA GLU A 47 5.12 -11.42 9.64
C GLU A 47 6.00 -10.65 10.65
N GLY A 48 5.46 -9.68 11.40
CA GLY A 48 6.21 -8.85 12.34
C GLY A 48 7.13 -7.80 11.68
N ILE A 49 6.90 -7.49 10.41
CA ILE A 49 7.63 -6.46 9.67
C ILE A 49 7.01 -5.09 9.98
N PHE A 50 7.77 -4.23 10.65
CA PHE A 50 7.34 -2.87 10.94
C PHE A 50 7.34 -2.02 9.67
N ILE A 51 6.17 -1.56 9.23
CA ILE A 51 6.04 -0.53 8.21
C ILE A 51 5.97 0.82 8.92
N PRO A 52 6.99 1.67 8.83
CA PRO A 52 6.94 2.98 9.45
C PRO A 52 5.83 3.81 8.78
N GLU A 53 5.04 4.53 9.57
CA GLU A 53 4.09 5.48 9.00
C GLU A 53 4.85 6.55 8.21
N GLN A 54 4.28 7.05 7.10
CA GLN A 54 4.96 8.01 6.19
C GLN A 54 5.53 9.24 6.92
N GLN A 55 4.98 9.59 8.09
CA GLN A 55 5.48 10.67 8.95
C GLN A 55 6.86 10.39 9.55
N THR A 56 7.23 9.11 9.73
CA THR A 56 8.49 8.64 10.32
C THR A 56 9.56 8.28 9.29
N LEU A 57 9.20 7.96 8.03
CA LEU A 57 10.19 7.74 6.97
C LEU A 57 10.84 9.03 6.45
N PHE A 58 10.16 10.17 6.62
CA PHE A 58 10.57 11.47 6.08
C PHE A 58 10.83 12.54 7.15
N GLY A 59 10.94 12.17 8.43
CA GLY A 59 11.49 13.02 9.50
C GLY A 59 12.75 12.33 10.05
N ASP A 60 13.92 12.94 10.14
CA ASP A 60 14.33 14.34 10.10
C ASP A 60 15.39 14.54 8.99
N ALA A 61 15.14 15.45 8.06
CA ALA A 61 16.19 15.95 7.14
C ALA A 61 16.18 17.49 7.11
N ASP A 62 15.86 18.09 8.25
CA ASP A 62 16.01 19.52 8.52
C ASP A 62 17.00 19.68 9.69
N GLU A 63 18.29 19.51 9.40
CA GLU A 63 19.39 20.22 10.10
C GLU A 63 20.39 20.74 9.07
#